data_AF-A0A0B6YVL7-F1
#
_entry.id   AF-A0A0B6YVL7-F1
#
_cell.length_a   1.000
_cell.length_b   1.000
_cell.length_c   1.000
_cell.angle_alpha   90.00
_cell.angle_beta   90.00
_cell.angle_gamma   90.00
#
_symmetry.space_group_name_H-M   'P 1'
#
loop_
_entity.id
_entity.type
_entity.pdbx_description
1 polymer ?
#
loop_
_entity_poly.entity_id
_entity_poly.type
_entity_poly.pdbx_seq_one_letter_code
_entity_poly.pdbx_strand_id
1 'polypeptide(L)'
;IDVIDTNFRNERCILIVDNLKPGSSYRFRVIAFNHYGEGPPSLPSVLYKVHDAAPVVAVQEIRAIWGPVGTLPIMWDHLHLEDLTGDHVGYIVYYRKKST
;
A
#
# COMPACT_ATOMS: atom_id res chain seq x y z
N ILE A 1 15.87 -1.25 3.86
CA ILE A 1 16.73 -0.25 4.51
C ILE A 1 17.55 0.32 3.40
N ASP A 2 17.33 1.58 3.09
CA ASP A 2 18.03 2.26 2.00
C ASP A 2 19.27 2.94 2.58
N VAL A 3 20.43 2.71 1.97
CA VAL A 3 21.75 3.12 2.49
C VAL A 3 22.40 4.09 1.51
N ILE A 4 22.92 5.21 2.04
CA ILE A 4 23.73 6.16 1.27
C ILE A 4 25.16 6.12 1.79
N ASP A 5 26.13 5.99 0.88
CA ASP A 5 27.54 6.27 1.19
C ASP A 5 27.78 7.78 1.14
N THR A 6 28.28 8.34 2.25
CA THR A 6 28.51 9.77 2.45
C THR A 6 29.94 10.21 2.12
N ASN A 7 30.71 9.38 1.40
CA ASN A 7 32.09 9.69 0.96
C ASN A 7 32.24 10.92 0.03
N PHE A 8 31.17 11.67 -0.24
CA PHE A 8 31.19 12.93 -0.99
C PHE A 8 31.23 14.13 -0.05
N ARG A 9 32.33 14.89 -0.12
CA ARG A 9 32.57 16.09 0.70
C ARG A 9 31.46 17.12 0.50
N ASN A 10 30.84 17.54 1.60
CA ASN A 10 30.10 18.79 1.75
C ASN A 10 28.86 18.99 0.84
N GLU A 11 28.25 17.91 0.35
CA GLU A 11 27.00 17.96 -0.42
C GLU A 11 25.81 17.43 0.40
N ARG A 12 24.60 17.92 0.11
CA ARG A 12 23.37 17.37 0.69
C ARG A 12 23.21 15.92 0.23
N CYS A 13 23.17 15.00 1.18
CA CYS A 13 22.74 13.63 0.92
C CYS A 13 21.21 13.58 0.91
N ILE A 14 20.63 13.29 -0.26
CA ILE A 14 19.18 13.13 -0.45
C ILE A 14 18.93 11.66 -0.79
N LEU A 15 17.99 11.04 -0.09
CA LEU A 15 17.49 9.70 -0.40
C LEU A 15 16.05 9.81 -0.89
N ILE A 16 15.76 9.15 -2.00
CA ILE A 16 14.39 8.92 -2.45
C ILE A 16 14.01 7.53 -1.93
N VAL A 17 12.97 7.46 -1.11
CA VAL A 17 12.42 6.19 -0.62
C VAL A 17 11.26 5.81 -1.54
N ASP A 18 11.50 4.81 -2.38
CA ASP A 18 10.54 4.33 -3.36
C ASP A 18 9.68 3.18 -2.82
N ASN A 19 8.69 2.76 -3.63
CA ASN A 19 7.80 1.63 -3.33
C ASN A 19 7.02 1.76 -2.01
N LEU A 20 6.72 3.00 -1.61
CA LEU A 20 5.80 3.25 -0.53
C LEU A 20 4.39 2.81 -0.93
N LYS A 21 3.69 2.21 0.02
CA LYS A 21 2.34 1.72 -0.22
C LYS A 21 1.33 2.87 -0.32
N PRO A 22 0.52 2.95 -1.38
CA PRO A 22 -0.54 3.94 -1.50
C PRO A 22 -1.53 3.92 -0.33
N GLY A 23 -2.08 5.07 0.03
CA GLY A 23 -3.02 5.23 1.14
C GLY A 23 -2.43 5.01 2.54
N SER A 24 -1.17 4.58 2.65
CA SER A 24 -0.52 4.31 3.93
C SER A 24 0.20 5.54 4.48
N SER A 25 0.43 5.56 5.79
CA SER A 25 1.12 6.65 6.48
C SER A 25 2.47 6.19 7.03
N TYR A 26 3.51 6.99 6.79
CA TYR A 26 4.89 6.67 7.17
C TYR A 26 5.52 7.79 8.00
N ARG A 27 6.48 7.40 8.86
CA ARG A 27 7.47 8.29 9.48
C ARG A 27 8.84 7.76 9.17
N PHE A 28 9.77 8.65 8.85
CA PHE A 28 11.13 8.29 8.48
C PHE A 28 12.10 8.61 9.62
N ARG A 29 13.16 7.80 9.74
CA ARG A 29 14.30 8.05 10.62
C ARG A 29 15.57 7.75 9.84
N VAL A 30 16.64 8.46 10.19
CA VAL A 30 17.98 8.24 9.63
C VAL A 30 18.88 7.70 10.73
N ILE A 31 19.69 6.70 10.38
CA ILE A 31 20.73 6.13 11.24
C ILE A 31 22.07 6.45 10.59
N ALA A 32 22.98 7.07 11.34
CA ALA A 32 24.34 7.32 10.89
C ALA A 32 25.22 6.10 11.22
N PHE A 33 26.12 5.74 10.31
CA PHE A 33 27.07 4.64 10.50
C PHE A 33 28.50 5.17 10.41
N ASN A 34 29.39 4.73 11.30
CA ASN A 34 30.83 4.98 11.23
C ASN A 34 31.61 3.67 11.48
N HIS A 35 32.95 3.75 11.51
CA HIS A 35 33.79 2.57 11.74
C HIS A 35 33.60 1.85 13.09
N TYR A 36 32.97 2.49 14.09
CA TYR A 36 32.61 1.86 15.36
C TYR A 36 31.19 1.26 15.36
N GLY A 37 30.42 1.47 14.29
CA GLY A 37 29.08 0.89 14.10
C GLY A 37 27.99 1.93 13.87
N GLU A 38 26.74 1.49 14.11
CA GLU A 38 25.54 2.31 14.00
C GLU A 38 25.40 3.26 15.20
N GLY A 39 25.13 4.53 14.91
CA GLY A 39 24.73 5.51 15.90
C GLY A 39 23.25 5.41 16.27
N PRO A 40 22.77 6.22 17.23
CA PRO A 40 21.36 6.27 17.57
C PRO A 40 20.51 6.79 16.39
N PRO A 41 19.28 6.30 16.19
CA PRO A 41 18.36 6.84 15.20
C PRO A 41 18.01 8.30 15.45
N SER A 42 17.79 9.06 14.38
CA SER A 42 17.24 10.41 14.45
C SER A 42 15.84 10.42 15.10
N LEU A 43 15.38 11.62 15.48
CA LEU A 43 13.96 11.82 15.73
C LEU A 43 13.14 11.45 14.48
N PRO A 44 11.94 10.85 14.66
CA PRO A 44 11.06 10.56 13.53
C PRO A 44 10.64 11.85 12.83
N SER A 45 10.51 11.78 11.51
CA SER A 45 9.89 12.83 10.72
C SER A 45 8.44 13.07 11.12
N VAL A 46 7.86 14.16 10.62
CA VAL A 46 6.41 14.33 10.58
C VAL A 46 5.76 13.14 9.86
N LEU A 47 4.51 12.85 10.22
CA LEU A 47 3.72 11.81 9.56
C LEU A 47 3.44 12.24 8.12
N TYR A 48 3.79 11.38 7.16
CA TYR A 48 3.52 11.59 5.75
C TYR A 48 2.48 10.57 5.27
N LYS A 49 1.38 11.03 4.67
CA LYS A 49 0.37 10.17 4.04
C LYS A 49 0.68 10.06 2.54
N VAL A 50 0.91 8.83 2.08
CA VAL A 50 1.08 8.54 0.66
C VAL A 50 -0.27 8.74 -0.02
N HIS A 51 -0.25 9.34 -1.21
CA HIS A 51 -1.46 9.53 -2.00
C HIS A 51 -2.19 8.20 -2.24
N ASP A 52 -3.52 8.28 -2.26
CA ASP A 52 -4.38 7.17 -2.61
C ASP A 52 -4.13 6.77 -4.07
N ALA A 53 -4.26 5.49 -4.37
CA ALA A 53 -4.15 4.95 -5.73
C ALA A 53 -5.28 3.97 -6.02
N ALA A 54 -5.47 3.61 -7.29
CA ALA A 54 -6.39 2.54 -7.66
C ALA A 54 -5.93 1.20 -7.07
N PRO A 55 -6.82 0.40 -6.46
CA PRO A 55 -6.49 -0.94 -6.01
C PRO A 55 -6.03 -1.79 -7.19
N VAL A 56 -4.91 -2.49 -7.03
CA VAL A 56 -4.34 -3.37 -8.07
C VAL A 56 -4.74 -4.83 -7.88
N VAL A 57 -5.34 -5.16 -6.74
CA VAL A 57 -5.76 -6.51 -6.37
C VAL A 57 -7.26 -6.66 -6.62
N ALA A 58 -7.63 -7.67 -7.40
CA ALA A 58 -9.02 -8.05 -7.58
C ALA A 58 -9.48 -8.94 -6.43
N VAL A 59 -10.78 -8.90 -6.12
CA VAL A 59 -11.39 -9.82 -5.15
C VAL A 59 -11.26 -11.27 -5.60
N GLN A 60 -11.02 -12.16 -4.64
CA GLN A 60 -10.94 -13.60 -4.88
C GLN A 60 -12.27 -14.28 -4.55
N GLU A 61 -12.40 -15.55 -4.96
CA GLU A 61 -13.52 -16.41 -4.56
C GLU A 61 -14.91 -15.80 -4.84
N ILE A 62 -15.12 -15.31 -6.08
CA ILE A 62 -16.44 -14.85 -6.52
C ILE A 62 -17.39 -16.05 -6.59
N ARG A 63 -18.39 -16.05 -5.71
CA ARG A 63 -19.36 -17.13 -5.53
C ARG A 63 -20.77 -16.61 -5.81
N ALA A 64 -21.57 -17.41 -6.50
CA ALA A 64 -23.01 -17.21 -6.63
C ALA A 64 -23.73 -18.24 -5.76
N ILE A 65 -24.79 -17.81 -5.06
CA ILE A 65 -25.58 -18.68 -4.19
C ILE A 65 -26.97 -18.85 -4.79
N TRP A 66 -27.61 -19.99 -4.51
CA TRP A 66 -29.02 -20.18 -4.84
C TRP A 66 -29.88 -19.15 -4.10
N GLY A 67 -30.71 -18.42 -4.85
CA GLY A 67 -31.62 -17.41 -4.33
C GLY A 67 -33.04 -17.61 -4.83
N PRO A 68 -34.00 -16.82 -4.32
CA PRO A 68 -35.36 -16.77 -4.83
C PRO A 68 -35.41 -16.51 -6.34
N VAL A 69 -36.51 -16.91 -6.98
CA VAL A 69 -36.75 -16.61 -8.39
C VAL A 69 -36.65 -15.10 -8.62
N GLY A 70 -35.83 -14.70 -9.60
CA GLY A 70 -35.57 -13.29 -9.92
C GLY A 70 -34.42 -12.64 -9.15
N THR A 71 -33.75 -13.35 -8.25
CA THR A 71 -32.58 -12.85 -7.50
C THR A 71 -31.33 -13.66 -7.83
N LEU A 72 -30.19 -12.98 -8.01
CA LEU A 72 -28.87 -13.61 -8.15
C LEU A 72 -27.94 -13.08 -7.04
N PRO A 73 -27.89 -13.74 -5.88
CA PRO A 73 -26.95 -13.39 -4.82
C PRO A 73 -25.50 -13.67 -5.26
N ILE A 74 -24.63 -12.67 -5.13
CA ILE A 74 -23.19 -12.76 -5.43
C ILE A 74 -22.42 -12.37 -4.16
N MET A 75 -21.41 -13.17 -3.82
CA MET A 75 -20.55 -12.97 -2.66
C MET A 75 -19.08 -13.15 -3.03
N TRP A 76 -18.19 -12.44 -2.35
CA TRP A 76 -16.74 -12.54 -2.48
C TRP A 76 -16.09 -12.27 -1.13
N ASP A 77 -14.83 -12.65 -0.98
CA ASP A 77 -14.06 -12.31 0.22
C ASP A 77 -13.59 -10.86 0.14
N HIS A 78 -13.70 -10.13 1.26
CA HIS A 78 -13.25 -8.75 1.33
C HIS A 78 -11.73 -8.67 1.13
N LEU A 79 -11.28 -7.63 0.43
CA LEU A 79 -9.85 -7.31 0.36
C LEU A 79 -9.29 -7.13 1.77
N HIS A 80 -8.07 -7.61 1.99
CA HIS A 80 -7.40 -7.37 3.24
C HIS A 80 -7.15 -5.87 3.40
N LEU A 81 -7.07 -5.39 4.65
CA LEU A 81 -6.76 -3.98 4.93
C LEU A 81 -5.43 -3.55 4.26
N GLU A 82 -4.54 -4.52 4.05
CA GLU A 82 -3.30 -4.29 3.34
C GLU A 82 -3.44 -4.16 1.81
N ASP A 83 -4.55 -4.55 1.21
CA ASP A 83 -4.77 -4.35 -0.22
C ASP A 83 -5.53 -3.05 -0.50
N LEU A 84 -6.01 -2.37 0.56
CA LEU A 84 -6.66 -1.07 0.44
C LEU A 84 -5.60 0.01 0.18
N THR A 85 -5.79 0.72 -0.93
CA THR A 85 -4.88 1.75 -1.43
C THR A 85 -5.38 3.17 -1.19
N GLY A 86 -6.34 3.36 -0.26
CA GLY A 86 -6.91 4.67 0.07
C GLY A 86 -8.13 4.60 0.99
N ASP A 87 -8.66 5.77 1.36
CA ASP A 87 -9.77 5.89 2.31
C ASP A 87 -11.14 5.52 1.70
N HIS A 88 -11.25 5.60 0.37
CA HIS A 88 -12.51 5.43 -0.37
C HIS A 88 -12.47 4.23 -1.33
N VAL A 89 -11.94 3.10 -0.87
CA VAL A 89 -11.89 1.86 -1.65
C VAL A 89 -13.20 1.08 -1.51
N GLY A 90 -13.78 0.67 -2.64
CA GLY A 90 -15.03 -0.09 -2.69
C GLY A 90 -15.11 -1.01 -3.91
N TYR A 91 -16.25 -1.69 -4.09
CA TYR A 91 -16.44 -2.69 -5.14
C TYR A 91 -17.43 -2.20 -6.21
N ILE A 92 -17.11 -2.44 -7.48
CA ILE A 92 -18.03 -2.25 -8.60
C ILE A 92 -18.37 -3.64 -9.17
N VAL A 93 -19.66 -3.98 -9.19
CA VAL A 93 -20.13 -5.29 -9.65
C VAL A 93 -20.70 -5.17 -11.05
N TYR A 94 -20.12 -5.91 -12.00
CA TYR A 94 -20.64 -6.05 -13.36
C TYR A 94 -21.22 -7.45 -13.55
N TYR A 95 -22.40 -7.54 -14.16
CA TYR A 95 -23.02 -8.82 -14.49
C TYR A 95 -23.62 -8.80 -15.90
N ARG A 96 -23.72 -9.98 -16.52
CA ARG A 96 -24.42 -10.16 -17.79
C ARG A 96 -25.11 -11.52 -17.81
N LYS A 97 -26.25 -11.63 -18.49
CA LYS A 97 -26.85 -12.92 -18.79
C LYS A 97 -25.92 -13.65 -19.76
N LYS A 98 -25.61 -14.92 -19.49
CA LYS A 98 -24.89 -15.75 -20.45
C LYS A 98 -25.75 -15.87 -21.71
N SER A 99 -25.23 -15.48 -22.86
CA SER A 99 -25.89 -15.78 -24.12
C SER A 99 -25.77 -17.28 -24.35
N THR A 100 -26.91 -17.94 -24.55
CA THR A 100 -26.99 -19.33 -24.96
C THR A 100 -26.78 -19.42 -26.46
#